data_AF-A0A3N4PBP9-F1
#
_entry.id   AF-A0A3N4PBP9-F1
#
_cell.length_a   1.000
_cell.length_b   1.000
_cell.length_c   1.000
_cell.angle_alpha   90.00
_cell.angle_beta   90.00
_cell.angle_gamma   90.00
#
_symmetry.space_group_name_H-M   'P 1'
#
loop_
_entity.id
_entity.type
_entity.pdbx_description
1 polymer ?
#
loop_
_entity_poly.entity_id
_entity_poly.type
_entity_poly.pdbx_seq_one_letter_code
_entity_poly.pdbx_strand_id
1 'polypeptide(L)'
;MKIETVKAFCSYITMSVFGAAFQLRIERDCKDTINGRIFLQVTYEAPCTKTGDIQTWHGRKWYLSEHMTYDEIVKTAYAAFEAAVKHEVMEGFKFDGKVVFNPHVNYEALLSITDNEVSRAAAELSGVLM
;
A
#
# COMPACT_ATOMS: atom_id res chain seq x y z
N MET A 1 -13.82 -16.97 -13.14
CA MET A 1 -12.79 -16.28 -13.97
C MET A 1 -11.47 -17.07 -13.93
N LYS A 2 -10.77 -17.28 -15.06
CA LYS A 2 -9.49 -18.02 -15.09
C LYS A 2 -8.32 -17.09 -14.78
N ILE A 3 -7.38 -17.51 -13.94
CA ILE A 3 -6.21 -16.70 -13.54
C ILE A 3 -5.34 -16.30 -14.73
N GLU A 4 -5.14 -17.19 -15.71
CA GLU A 4 -4.34 -16.88 -16.89
C GLU A 4 -4.97 -15.78 -17.75
N THR A 5 -6.31 -15.69 -17.78
CA THR A 5 -7.01 -14.59 -18.43
C THR A 5 -6.76 -13.27 -17.71
N VAL A 6 -6.76 -13.27 -16.37
CA VAL A 6 -6.47 -12.07 -15.57
C VAL A 6 -5.02 -11.63 -15.76
N LYS A 7 -4.06 -12.57 -15.75
CA LYS A 7 -2.64 -12.28 -16.01
C LYS A 7 -2.42 -11.66 -17.39
N ALA A 8 -2.99 -12.27 -18.43
CA ALA A 8 -2.89 -11.77 -19.79
C ALA A 8 -3.58 -10.40 -19.97
N PHE A 9 -4.65 -10.13 -19.25
CA PHE A 9 -5.29 -8.82 -19.26
C PHE A 9 -4.46 -7.76 -18.51
N CYS A 10 -3.94 -8.10 -17.34
CA CYS A 10 -3.15 -7.17 -16.54
C CYS A 10 -1.75 -6.93 -17.12
N SER A 11 -1.25 -7.74 -18.06
CA SER A 11 0.04 -7.47 -18.74
C SER A 11 0.03 -6.21 -19.59
N TYR A 12 -1.16 -5.64 -19.90
CA TYR A 12 -1.27 -4.33 -20.55
C TYR A 12 -1.11 -3.15 -19.59
N ILE A 13 -1.06 -3.39 -18.28
CA ILE A 13 -0.98 -2.34 -17.26
C ILE A 13 0.49 -2.06 -16.95
N THR A 14 0.89 -0.80 -17.12
CA THR A 14 2.21 -0.28 -16.70
C THR A 14 2.03 0.70 -15.55
N MET A 15 2.90 0.63 -14.54
CA MET A 15 2.82 1.47 -13.35
C MET A 15 4.22 1.97 -12.98
N SER A 16 4.39 3.28 -12.85
CA SER A 16 5.67 3.89 -12.49
C SER A 16 5.47 5.27 -11.89
N VAL A 17 6.22 5.59 -10.84
CA VAL A 17 6.26 6.92 -10.22
C VAL A 17 7.56 7.07 -9.42
N PHE A 18 8.03 8.30 -9.23
CA PHE A 18 9.27 8.60 -8.49
C PHE A 18 10.52 7.86 -8.99
N GLY A 19 10.57 7.53 -10.29
CA GLY A 19 11.66 6.77 -10.89
C GLY A 19 11.64 5.27 -10.57
N ALA A 20 10.66 4.78 -9.82
CA ALA A 20 10.46 3.36 -9.55
C ALA A 20 9.42 2.77 -10.51
N ALA A 21 9.69 1.55 -10.98
CA ALA A 21 8.74 0.74 -11.75
C ALA A 21 8.03 -0.25 -10.81
N PHE A 22 6.73 -0.41 -11.02
CA PHE A 22 5.87 -1.27 -10.21
C PHE A 22 5.28 -2.36 -11.11
N GLN A 23 5.09 -3.53 -10.52
CA GLN A 23 4.62 -4.73 -11.20
C GLN A 23 3.38 -5.28 -10.50
N LEU A 24 2.55 -6.03 -11.23
CA LEU A 24 1.43 -6.76 -10.65
C LEU A 24 1.80 -8.23 -10.49
N ARG A 25 1.82 -8.69 -9.25
CA ARG A 25 1.78 -10.11 -8.92
C ARG A 25 0.33 -10.58 -8.87
N ILE A 26 -0.01 -11.58 -9.68
CA ILE A 26 -1.35 -12.14 -9.78
C ILE A 26 -1.28 -13.64 -9.53
N GLU A 27 -1.82 -14.06 -8.39
CA GLU A 27 -1.74 -15.43 -7.92
C GLU A 27 -3.04 -15.85 -7.23
N ARG A 28 -3.15 -17.15 -6.91
CA ARG A 28 -4.19 -17.67 -6.02
C ARG A 28 -3.65 -17.71 -4.60
N ASP A 29 -4.54 -17.53 -3.63
CA ASP A 29 -4.15 -17.66 -2.22
C ASP A 29 -3.52 -19.03 -1.94
N CYS A 30 -2.40 -19.05 -1.20
CA CYS A 30 -1.60 -20.24 -0.94
C CYS A 30 -2.32 -21.31 -0.12
N LYS A 31 -3.47 -21.01 0.48
CA LYS A 31 -4.31 -22.02 1.13
C LYS A 31 -4.98 -22.98 0.15
N ASP A 32 -5.19 -22.58 -1.09
CA ASP A 32 -5.72 -23.44 -2.14
C ASP A 32 -5.18 -22.97 -3.50
N THR A 33 -4.16 -23.65 -4.00
CA THR A 33 -3.50 -23.29 -5.27
C THR A 33 -4.36 -23.57 -6.50
N ILE A 34 -5.48 -24.30 -6.36
CA ILE A 34 -6.36 -24.69 -7.45
C ILE A 34 -7.65 -23.84 -7.44
N ASN A 35 -8.32 -23.72 -6.29
CA ASN A 35 -9.59 -22.99 -6.14
C ASN A 35 -9.50 -21.75 -5.25
N GLY A 36 -8.32 -21.41 -4.73
CA GLY A 36 -8.13 -20.21 -3.93
C GLY A 36 -8.45 -18.95 -4.70
N ARG A 37 -8.97 -17.93 -4.00
CA ARG A 37 -9.33 -16.65 -4.61
C ARG A 37 -8.12 -16.03 -5.29
N ILE A 38 -8.34 -15.50 -6.50
CA ILE A 38 -7.33 -14.73 -7.22
C ILE A 38 -7.13 -13.42 -6.46
N PHE A 39 -5.89 -13.01 -6.29
CA PHE A 39 -5.56 -11.68 -5.80
C PHE A 39 -4.58 -10.99 -6.76
N LEU A 40 -4.64 -9.66 -6.77
CA LEU A 40 -3.56 -8.82 -7.29
C LEU A 40 -2.77 -8.22 -6.13
N GLN A 41 -1.47 -8.03 -6.33
CA GLN A 41 -0.58 -7.44 -5.36
C GLN A 41 0.48 -6.64 -6.11
N VAL A 42 0.62 -5.36 -5.76
CA VAL A 42 1.68 -4.53 -6.33
C VAL A 42 3.02 -4.92 -5.73
N THR A 43 4.04 -5.05 -6.58
CA THR A 43 5.42 -5.35 -6.19
C THR A 43 6.39 -4.38 -6.84
N TYR A 44 7.46 -4.01 -6.14
CA TYR A 44 8.44 -3.05 -6.62
C TYR A 44 9.77 -3.23 -5.89
N GLU A 45 10.84 -2.74 -6.50
CA GLU A 45 12.16 -2.69 -5.85
C GLU A 45 12.40 -1.30 -5.28
N ALA A 46 12.76 -1.25 -4.01
CA ALA A 46 13.12 0.00 -3.34
C ALA A 46 14.18 -0.26 -2.25
N PRO A 47 15.04 0.72 -1.97
CA PRO A 47 16.03 0.61 -0.89
C PRO A 47 15.33 0.49 0.46
N CYS A 48 15.82 -0.40 1.30
CA CYS A 48 15.32 -0.51 2.67
C CYS A 48 15.60 0.75 3.47
N THR A 49 14.57 1.30 4.10
CA THR A 49 14.70 2.51 4.93
C THR A 49 15.62 2.33 6.15
N LYS A 50 15.94 1.08 6.52
CA LYS A 50 16.86 0.74 7.63
C LYS A 50 18.27 0.40 7.16
N THR A 51 18.41 -0.42 6.11
CA THR A 51 19.73 -0.95 5.69
C THR A 51 20.28 -0.29 4.43
N GLY A 52 19.42 0.32 3.60
CA GLY A 52 19.78 0.88 2.30
C GLY A 52 19.81 -0.14 1.16
N ASP A 53 19.73 -1.44 1.46
CA ASP A 53 19.78 -2.49 0.44
C ASP A 53 18.50 -2.51 -0.40
N ILE A 54 18.65 -2.70 -1.70
CA ILE A 54 17.50 -2.88 -2.60
C ILE A 54 16.80 -4.20 -2.25
N GLN A 55 15.51 -4.10 -1.97
CA GLN A 55 14.65 -5.24 -1.66
C GLN A 55 13.38 -5.18 -2.50
N THR A 56 12.78 -6.35 -2.74
CA THR A 56 11.45 -6.45 -3.33
C THR A 56 10.40 -6.25 -2.24
N TRP A 57 9.60 -5.22 -2.40
CA TRP A 57 8.47 -4.91 -1.54
C TRP A 57 7.18 -5.44 -2.12
N HIS A 58 6.27 -5.81 -1.22
CA HIS A 58 4.96 -6.34 -1.56
C HIS A 58 3.89 -5.48 -0.88
N GLY A 59 3.02 -4.90 -1.69
CA GLY A 59 1.84 -4.18 -1.19
C GLY A 59 0.81 -5.13 -0.58
N ARG A 60 -0.33 -4.55 -0.17
CA ARG A 60 -1.49 -5.33 0.28
C ARG A 60 -2.01 -6.24 -0.85
N LYS A 61 -2.53 -7.41 -0.50
CA LYS A 61 -3.30 -8.28 -1.43
C LYS A 61 -4.70 -7.73 -1.64
N TRP A 62 -5.13 -7.66 -2.90
CA TRP A 62 -6.48 -7.26 -3.30
C TRP A 62 -7.17 -8.43 -3.96
N TYR A 63 -8.14 -9.03 -3.27
CA TYR A 63 -8.86 -10.20 -3.76
C TYR A 63 -9.89 -9.81 -4.82
N LEU A 64 -9.92 -10.58 -5.90
CA LEU A 64 -10.82 -10.37 -7.03
C LEU A 64 -12.02 -11.31 -6.91
N SER A 65 -13.21 -10.75 -7.11
CA SER A 65 -14.44 -11.54 -7.26
C SER A 65 -14.42 -12.26 -8.61
N GLU A 66 -14.99 -13.46 -8.68
CA GLU A 66 -15.12 -14.19 -9.95
C GLU A 66 -16.09 -13.53 -10.94
N HIS A 67 -16.92 -12.60 -10.45
CA HIS A 67 -17.91 -11.85 -11.21
C HIS A 67 -17.45 -10.45 -11.62
N MET A 68 -16.24 -10.04 -11.24
CA MET A 68 -15.70 -8.74 -11.64
C MET A 68 -15.57 -8.64 -13.16
N THR A 69 -15.93 -7.48 -13.67
CA THR A 69 -15.65 -7.04 -15.03
C THR A 69 -14.18 -6.65 -15.17
N TYR A 70 -13.69 -6.57 -16.42
CA TYR A 70 -12.34 -6.08 -16.68
C TYR A 70 -12.11 -4.63 -16.22
N ASP A 71 -13.13 -3.78 -16.29
CA ASP A 71 -13.08 -2.40 -15.79
C ASP A 71 -12.85 -2.36 -14.27
N GLU A 72 -13.57 -3.20 -13.51
CA GLU A 72 -13.34 -3.34 -12.07
C GLU A 72 -11.94 -3.86 -11.75
N ILE A 73 -11.38 -4.75 -12.58
CA ILE A 73 -10.01 -5.25 -12.41
C ILE A 73 -8.98 -4.13 -12.60
N VAL A 74 -9.11 -3.32 -13.67
CA VAL A 74 -8.22 -2.15 -13.90
C VAL A 74 -8.30 -1.17 -12.74
N LYS A 75 -9.52 -0.83 -12.30
CA LYS A 75 -9.72 0.10 -11.18
C LYS A 75 -9.19 -0.45 -9.86
N THR A 76 -9.28 -1.76 -9.65
CA THR A 76 -8.68 -2.43 -8.48
C THR A 76 -7.15 -2.38 -8.55
N ALA A 77 -6.55 -2.61 -9.72
CA ALA A 77 -5.11 -2.48 -9.92
C ALA A 77 -4.63 -1.04 -9.66
N TYR A 78 -5.38 -0.04 -10.14
CA TYR A 78 -5.10 1.38 -9.87
C TYR A 78 -5.14 1.70 -8.38
N ALA A 79 -6.18 1.26 -7.65
CA ALA A 79 -6.26 1.46 -6.20
C ALA A 79 -5.11 0.75 -5.44
N ALA A 80 -4.69 -0.43 -5.90
CA ALA A 80 -3.56 -1.14 -5.34
C ALA A 80 -2.24 -0.39 -5.56
N PHE A 81 -2.06 0.22 -6.73
CA PHE A 81 -0.93 1.07 -7.04
C PHE A 81 -0.90 2.33 -6.18
N GLU A 82 -2.00 3.08 -6.11
CA GLU A 82 -2.10 4.26 -5.24
C GLU A 82 -1.78 3.93 -3.79
N ALA A 83 -2.27 2.79 -3.28
CA ALA A 83 -1.97 2.36 -1.92
C ALA A 83 -0.48 2.07 -1.70
N ALA A 84 0.19 1.44 -2.68
CA ALA A 84 1.64 1.19 -2.62
C ALA A 84 2.46 2.49 -2.70
N VAL A 85 2.07 3.42 -3.58
CA VAL A 85 2.73 4.73 -3.69
C VAL A 85 2.52 5.56 -2.42
N LYS A 86 1.31 5.57 -1.88
CA LYS A 86 0.99 6.27 -0.63
C LYS A 86 1.82 5.74 0.54
N HIS A 87 2.08 4.42 0.57
CA HIS A 87 2.95 3.79 1.57
C HIS A 87 4.38 4.35 1.50
N GLU A 88 4.96 4.48 0.31
CA GLU A 88 6.27 5.12 0.12
C GLU A 88 6.27 6.61 0.51
N VAL A 89 5.22 7.35 0.14
CA VAL A 89 5.07 8.76 0.54
C VAL A 89 5.01 8.90 2.07
N MET A 90 4.28 8.01 2.73
CA MET A 90 4.15 7.96 4.19
C MET A 90 5.49 7.69 4.87
N GLU A 91 6.30 6.75 4.37
CA GLU A 91 7.64 6.44 4.89
C GLU A 91 8.69 7.51 4.58
N GLY A 92 8.58 8.14 3.41
CA GLY A 92 9.47 9.22 2.98
C GLY A 92 9.25 10.52 3.75
N PHE A 93 8.05 10.74 4.30
CA PHE A 93 7.72 11.95 5.05
C PHE A 93 8.28 11.92 6.48
N LYS A 94 9.38 12.65 6.69
CA LYS A 94 10.10 12.69 7.98
C LYS A 94 10.10 14.09 8.60
N PHE A 95 9.86 14.15 9.90
CA PHE A 95 10.05 15.34 10.74
C PHE A 95 11.10 15.02 11.80
N ASP A 96 12.13 15.88 11.91
CA ASP A 96 13.28 15.63 12.79
C ASP A 96 13.92 14.23 12.57
N GLY A 97 14.06 13.85 11.29
CA GLY A 97 14.60 12.56 10.87
C GLY A 97 13.70 11.34 11.13
N LYS A 98 12.53 11.51 11.75
CA LYS A 98 11.60 10.42 12.10
C LYS A 98 10.39 10.40 11.18
N VAL A 99 9.94 9.19 10.82
CA VAL A 99 8.74 8.98 10.00
C VAL A 99 7.50 9.35 10.82
N VAL A 100 6.76 10.37 10.39
CA VAL A 100 5.56 10.84 11.11
C VAL A 100 4.36 9.96 10.81
N PHE A 101 4.17 9.61 9.55
CA PHE A 101 3.04 8.80 9.10
C PHE A 101 3.46 7.34 8.94
N ASN A 102 3.94 6.70 10.01
CA ASN A 102 4.48 5.34 9.92
C ASN A 102 3.35 4.30 9.71
N PRO A 103 3.26 3.66 8.53
CA PRO A 103 2.20 2.71 8.20
C PRO A 103 2.34 1.35 8.91
N HIS A 104 3.49 1.10 9.56
CA HIS A 104 3.80 -0.14 10.28
C HIS A 104 3.54 -0.07 11.78
N VAL A 105 3.02 1.07 12.28
CA VAL A 105 2.64 1.17 13.69
C VAL A 105 1.49 0.20 13.97
N ASN A 106 1.62 -0.57 15.05
CA ASN A 106 0.58 -1.46 15.49
C ASN A 106 -0.71 -0.66 15.78
N TYR A 107 -1.85 -1.11 15.27
CA TYR A 107 -3.12 -0.42 15.44
C TYR A 107 -3.49 -0.23 16.92
N GLU A 108 -3.08 -1.12 17.82
CA GLU A 108 -3.33 -0.99 19.27
C GLU A 108 -2.58 0.21 19.87
N ALA A 109 -1.38 0.51 19.36
CA ALA A 109 -0.64 1.71 19.75
C ALA A 109 -1.27 2.98 19.16
N LEU A 110 -1.94 2.90 18.02
CA LEU A 110 -2.73 4.02 17.49
C LEU A 110 -3.98 4.26 18.35
N LEU A 111 -4.67 3.18 18.75
CA LEU A 111 -5.84 3.28 19.63
C LEU A 111 -5.51 3.93 20.99
N SER A 112 -4.31 3.69 21.54
CA SER A 112 -3.92 4.28 22.82
C SER A 112 -3.67 5.80 22.77
N ILE A 113 -3.53 6.39 21.57
CA ILE A 113 -3.28 7.83 21.40
C ILE A 113 -4.39 8.55 20.62
N THR A 114 -5.38 7.83 20.09
CA THR A 114 -6.33 8.38 19.11
C THR A 114 -7.17 9.55 19.63
N ASP A 115 -7.41 9.61 20.94
CA ASP A 115 -8.20 10.66 21.58
C ASP A 115 -7.37 11.91 21.95
N ASN A 116 -6.04 11.88 21.75
CA ASN A 116 -5.14 13.00 22.03
C ASN A 116 -5.15 14.02 20.88
N GLU A 117 -6.27 14.67 20.67
CA GLU A 117 -6.44 15.66 19.60
C GLU A 117 -5.78 17.00 19.92
N VAL A 118 -5.07 17.57 18.94
CA VAL A 118 -4.57 18.95 19.02
C VAL A 118 -5.65 19.88 18.48
N SER A 119 -6.12 20.80 19.32
CA SER A 119 -7.00 21.90 18.89
C SER A 119 -6.31 23.24 19.08
N ARG A 120 -6.68 24.24 18.28
CA ARG A 120 -6.17 25.61 18.44
C ARG A 120 -6.43 26.16 19.83
N ALA A 121 -7.65 25.96 20.34
CA ALA A 121 -8.03 26.39 21.69
C ALA A 121 -7.15 25.75 22.78
N ALA A 122 -6.82 24.46 22.68
CA ALA A 122 -5.94 23.79 23.63
C ALA A 122 -4.46 24.23 23.49
N ALA A 123 -3.99 24.49 22.27
CA ALA A 123 -2.64 24.96 22.00
C ALA A 123 -2.40 26.40 22.49
N GLU A 124 -3.41 27.27 22.39
CA GLU A 124 -3.40 28.64 22.92
C GLU A 124 -3.37 28.65 24.46
N LEU A 125 -4.16 27.78 25.12
CA LEU A 125 -4.18 27.66 26.58
C LEU A 125 -2.90 27.06 27.19
N SER A 126 -2.20 26.22 26.43
CA SER A 126 -0.94 25.58 26.86
C SER A 126 0.32 26.39 26.53
N GLY A 127 0.17 27.55 25.85
CA GLY A 127 1.29 28.41 25.46
C GLY A 127 2.21 27.80 24.40
N VAL A 128 1.75 26.77 23.69
CA VAL A 128 2.53 26.06 22.64
C VAL A 128 2.50 26.80 21.31
N LEU A 129 1.49 27.66 21.09
CA LEU A 129 1.49 28.64 20.02
C LEU A 129 2.25 29.91 20.48
N MET A 130 3.52 30.01 20.13
CA MET A 130 4.22 31.29 19.94
C MET A 130 4.33 31.60 18.46
#